data_AF-A0A7J3T0I9-F1
#
_entry.id   AF-A0A7J3T0I9-F1
#
_cell.length_a   1.000
_cell.length_b   1.000
_cell.length_c   1.000
_cell.angle_alpha   90.00
_cell.angle_beta   90.00
_cell.angle_gamma   90.00
#
_symmetry.space_group_name_H-M   'P 1'
#
loop_
_entity.id
_entity.type
_entity.pdbx_description
1 polymer ?
#
loop_
_entity_poly.entity_id
_entity_poly.type
_entity_poly.pdbx_seq_one_letter_code
_entity_poly.pdbx_strand_id
1 'polypeptide(L)' 'MAKCPKCGTEVSRPKKTWTMAGRPDKAGKRTQLEIGLFDCPKCHKPFREVLSKKKI' A
#
# COMPACT_ATOMS: atom_id res chain seq x y z
N MET A 1 6.22 1.03 -8.27
CA MET A 1 5.80 -0.31 -8.73
C MET A 1 5.66 -1.19 -7.51
N ALA A 2 4.64 -2.05 -7.47
CA ALA A 2 4.40 -2.98 -6.37
C ALA A 2 4.67 -4.41 -6.82
N LYS A 3 5.35 -5.19 -5.98
CA LYS A 3 5.72 -6.57 -6.30
C LYS A 3 4.69 -7.52 -5.72
N CYS A 4 4.10 -8.37 -6.57
CA CYS A 4 3.13 -9.36 -6.11
C CYS A 4 3.81 -10.33 -5.13
N PRO A 5 3.31 -10.47 -3.89
CA PRO A 5 3.95 -11.31 -2.87
C PRO A 5 3.86 -12.81 -3.20
N LYS A 6 2.98 -13.21 -4.13
CA LYS A 6 2.81 -14.61 -4.53
C LYS A 6 3.74 -15.06 -5.65
N CYS A 7 3.87 -14.25 -6.71
CA CYS A 7 4.56 -14.64 -7.94
C CYS A 7 5.68 -13.68 -8.35
N GLY A 8 5.95 -12.63 -7.56
CA GLY A 8 7.04 -11.69 -7.80
C GLY A 8 6.83 -10.74 -8.97
N THR A 9 5.71 -10.85 -9.70
CA THR A 9 5.36 -9.94 -10.82
C THR A 9 5.25 -8.51 -10.32
N GLU A 10 5.92 -7.59 -11.02
CA GLU A 10 5.83 -6.16 -10.74
C GLU A 10 4.62 -5.57 -11.45
N VAL A 11 3.79 -4.85 -10.69
CA VAL A 11 2.60 -4.16 -11.18
C VAL A 11 2.80 -2.67 -10.96
N SER A 12 2.69 -1.89 -12.02
CA SER A 12 2.98 -0.45 -11.99
C SER A 12 1.82 0.38 -11.47
N ARG A 13 0.58 0.04 -11.85
CA ARG A 13 -0.61 0.83 -11.54
C ARG A 13 -1.49 0.17 -10.49
N PRO A 14 -1.80 0.86 -9.38
CA PRO A 14 -2.81 0.39 -8.44
C PRO A 14 -4.20 0.53 -9.06
N LYS A 15 -5.09 -0.40 -8.74
CA LYS A 15 -6.52 -0.33 -9.04
C LYS A 15 -7.23 0.71 -8.19
N LYS A 16 -6.82 0.85 -6.94
CA LYS A 16 -7.36 1.85 -5.99
C LYS A 16 -6.27 2.25 -5.01
N THR A 17 -6.29 3.51 -4.60
CA THR A 17 -5.46 4.04 -3.53
C THR A 17 -6.34 4.63 -2.43
N TRP A 18 -5.89 4.57 -1.18
CA TRP A 18 -6.50 5.26 -0.05
C TRP A 18 -5.46 5.55 1.01
N THR A 19 -5.77 6.51 1.90
CA THR A 19 -4.91 6.81 3.04
C THR A 19 -5.49 6.26 4.34
N MET A 20 -4.62 5.90 5.28
CA MET A 20 -4.96 5.41 6.61
C MET A 20 -4.02 6.06 7.62
N ALA A 21 -4.57 6.79 8.59
CA ALA A 21 -3.79 7.29 9.72
C ALA A 21 -3.79 6.26 10.86
N GLY A 22 -2.60 5.91 11.34
CA GLY A 22 -2.42 5.03 12.48
C GLY A 22 -2.65 5.71 13.82
N ARG A 23 -2.40 4.95 14.89
CA ARG A 23 -2.46 5.45 16.27
C ARG A 23 -1.46 6.60 16.48
N PRO A 24 -1.81 7.65 17.25
CA PRO A 24 -0.85 8.69 17.63
C PRO A 24 0.34 8.11 18.42
N ASP A 25 1.52 8.66 18.20
CA ASP A 25 2.69 8.40 19.05
C ASP A 25 2.57 9.14 20.40
N LYS A 26 3.57 8.97 21.28
CA LYS A 26 3.59 9.63 22.60
C LYS A 26 3.59 11.17 22.50
N ALA A 27 3.97 11.73 21.35
CA ALA A 27 3.97 13.17 21.08
C ALA A 27 2.71 13.63 20.31
N GLY A 28 1.72 12.75 20.12
CA GLY A 28 0.46 13.05 19.44
C GLY A 28 0.53 13.01 17.91
N LYS A 29 1.68 12.72 17.31
CA LYS A 29 1.84 12.67 15.84
C LYS A 29 1.33 11.34 15.31
N ARG A 30 0.63 11.35 14.18
CA ARG A 30 0.10 10.14 13.54
C ARG A 30 0.96 9.77 12.34
N THR A 31 1.07 8.48 12.07
CA THR A 31 1.66 8.02 10.81
C THR A 31 0.54 7.77 9.82
N GLN A 32 0.50 8.55 8.75
CA GLN A 32 -0.37 8.33 7.61
C GLN A 32 0.33 7.42 6.60
N LEU A 33 -0.35 6.33 6.23
CA LEU A 33 0.05 5.40 5.20
C LEU A 33 -0.83 5.63 3.97
N GLU A 34 -0.22 5.66 2.79
CA GLU A 34 -0.94 5.52 1.53
C GLU A 34 -0.82 4.07 1.09
N ILE A 35 -1.96 3.43 0.86
CA ILE A 35 -2.04 2.01 0.49
C ILE A 35 -2.60 1.93 -0.92
N GLY A 36 -1.94 1.15 -1.78
CA GLY A 36 -2.43 0.78 -3.10
C GLY A 36 -2.94 -0.66 -3.10
N LEU A 37 -4.10 -0.88 -3.71
CA LEU A 37 -4.60 -2.20 -4.07
C LEU A 37 -4.23 -2.48 -5.53
N PHE A 38 -3.61 -3.62 -5.79
CA PHE A 38 -3.14 -4.05 -7.10
C PHE A 38 -3.79 -5.39 -7.46
N ASP A 39 -4.16 -5.55 -8.73
CA ASP A 39 -4.54 -6.85 -9.29
C ASP A 39 -3.33 -7.42 -10.04
N CYS A 40 -2.83 -8.59 -9.62
CA CYS A 40 -1.70 -9.21 -10.28
C CYS A 40 -2.14 -9.84 -11.62
N PRO A 41 -1.54 -9.47 -12.77
CA PRO A 41 -1.96 -10.00 -14.07
C PRO A 41 -1.58 -11.48 -14.26
N LYS A 42 -0.58 -11.98 -13.52
CA LYS A 42 -0.13 -13.39 -13.60
C LYS A 42 -0.91 -14.30 -12.66
N CYS A 43 -1.17 -13.82 -11.45
CA CYS A 43 -1.79 -14.60 -10.39
C CYS A 43 -3.31 -14.38 -10.31
N HIS A 44 -3.85 -13.35 -10.97
CA HIS A 44 -5.25 -12.88 -10.89
C HIS A 44 -5.77 -12.70 -9.46
N LYS A 45 -4.87 -12.46 -8.50
CA LYS A 45 -5.19 -12.22 -7.10
C LYS A 45 -4.91 -10.76 -6.74
N PRO A 46 -5.81 -10.12 -5.98
CA PRO A 46 -5.56 -8.79 -5.44
C PRO A 46 -4.51 -8.86 -4.33
N PHE A 47 -3.67 -7.82 -4.24
CA PHE A 47 -2.73 -7.63 -3.13
C PHE A 47 -2.61 -6.14 -2.80
N ARG A 48 -2.17 -5.84 -1.57
CA ARG A 48 -2.00 -4.46 -1.09
C ARG A 48 -0.54 -4.17 -0.85
N GLU A 49 -0.12 -2.95 -1.18
CA GLU A 49 1.25 -2.46 -0.97
C GLU A 49 1.20 -1.06 -0.37
N VAL A 50 2.15 -0.75 0.51
CA VAL A 50 2.28 0.62 1.05
C VAL A 50 3.05 1.46 0.05
N LEU A 51 2.41 2.49 -0.49
CA LEU A 51 2.99 3.39 -1.49
C LEU A 51 3.80 4.52 -0.85
N SER A 52 3.32 5.06 0.27
CA SER A 52 3.99 6.13 0.98
C SER A 52 3.70 6.07 2.48
N LYS A 53 4.63 6.61 3.28
CA LYS A 53 4.49 6.78 4.72
C LYS A 53 4.86 8.22 5.07
N LYS A 54 3.99 8.94 5.76
CA LYS A 54 4.23 10.31 6.22
C LYS A 54 3.80 10.48 7.67
N LYS A 55 4.56 11.27 8.43
CA LYS A 55 4.12 11.73 9.76
C LYS A 55 3.26 12.99 9.60
N ILE A 56 2.10 12.99 10.25
CA ILE A 56 1.15 14.11 10.34
C ILE A 56 0.90 14.50 11.80
#